data_AF-A0A8S2FX10-F1
#
_entry.id   AF-A0A8S2FX10-F1
#
_cell.length_a   1.000
_cell.length_b   1.000
_cell.length_c   1.000
_cell.angle_alpha   90.00
_cell.angle_beta   90.00
_cell.angle_gamma   90.00
#
_symmetry.space_group_name_H-M   'P 1'
#
loop_
_entity.id
_entity.type
_entity.pdbx_description
1 polymer ?
#
loop_
_entity_poly.entity_id
_entity_poly.type
_entity_poly.pdbx_seq_one_letter_code
_entity_poly.pdbx_strand_id
1 'polypeptide(L)'
;IGYINFNLPDLGSSETHYFMVQEYRKPEYEVSSMLRPTTSHYCHPTIDEYVIAACQGKLFAGGFLNEANVQWTIGAETTKFTPAKRSDYTFGRAQHFFWRYRNNKSHRNENKILYPEQYFQVI
;
A
#
# COMPACT_ATOMS: atom_id res chain seq x y z
N ILE A 1 -20.50 -4.01 2.89
CA ILE A 1 -20.57 -3.31 1.58
C ILE A 1 -22.02 -3.42 1.12
N GLY A 2 -22.69 -2.30 0.89
CA GLY A 2 -24.05 -2.26 0.36
C GLY A 2 -24.05 -1.81 -1.10
N TYR A 3 -25.16 -2.05 -1.80
CA TYR A 3 -25.37 -1.50 -3.14
C TYR A 3 -26.83 -1.10 -3.33
N ILE A 4 -27.06 -0.08 -4.15
CA ILE A 4 -28.39 0.34 -4.61
C ILE A 4 -28.44 0.10 -6.12
N ASN A 5 -29.50 -0.56 -6.57
CA ASN A 5 -29.78 -0.70 -8.00
C ASN A 5 -30.85 0.32 -8.39
N PHE A 6 -30.52 1.19 -9.33
CA PHE A 6 -31.49 2.06 -9.98
C PHE A 6 -31.97 1.37 -11.25
N ASN A 7 -33.28 1.16 -11.37
CA ASN A 7 -33.88 0.56 -12.55
C ASN A 7 -34.76 1.61 -13.24
N LEU A 8 -34.50 1.87 -14.52
CA LEU A 8 -35.24 2.82 -15.36
C LEU A 8 -36.06 2.02 -16.37
N PRO A 9 -37.31 1.64 -16.05
CA PRO A 9 -38.11 0.75 -16.89
C PRO A 9 -38.36 1.32 -18.29
N ASP A 10 -38.44 2.65 -18.43
CA ASP A 10 -38.68 3.32 -19.71
C ASP A 10 -37.48 3.26 -20.67
N LEU A 11 -36.25 3.10 -20.15
CA LEU A 11 -35.03 2.95 -20.96
C LEU A 11 -34.47 1.52 -20.97
N GLY A 12 -35.04 0.62 -20.15
CA GLY A 12 -34.54 -0.74 -19.98
C GLY A 12 -33.12 -0.81 -19.39
N SER A 13 -32.65 0.26 -18.73
CA SER A 13 -31.30 0.34 -18.16
C SER A 13 -31.32 0.22 -16.64
N SER A 14 -30.27 -0.39 -16.09
CA SER A 14 -30.05 -0.47 -14.65
C SER A 14 -28.63 -0.07 -14.28
N GLU A 15 -28.49 0.80 -13.29
CA GLU A 15 -27.20 1.26 -12.78
C GLU A 15 -27.02 0.84 -11.32
N THR A 16 -25.83 0.33 -11.00
CA THR A 16 -25.50 -0.14 -9.65
C THR A 16 -24.55 0.83 -8.96
N HIS A 17 -24.97 1.36 -7.82
CA HIS A 17 -24.15 2.22 -6.97
C HIS A 17 -23.73 1.49 -5.69
N TYR A 18 -22.43 1.28 -5.52
CA TYR A 18 -21.85 0.65 -4.33
C TYR A 18 -21.56 1.69 -3.26
N PHE A 19 -21.84 1.36 -2.00
CA PHE A 19 -21.50 2.23 -0.87
C PHE A 19 -21.03 1.43 0.34
N MET A 20 -20.25 2.08 1.19
CA MET A 20 -19.80 1.52 2.46
C MET A 20 -20.37 2.37 3.59
N VAL A 21 -21.06 1.72 4.52
CA VAL A 21 -21.42 2.33 5.81
C VAL A 21 -20.39 1.85 6.82
N GLN A 22 -19.73 2.80 7.46
CA GLN A 22 -18.75 2.54 8.51
C GLN A 22 -19.18 3.32 9.75
N GLU A 23 -18.89 2.77 10.92
CA GLU A 23 -19.06 3.51 12.17
C GLU A 23 -18.00 4.63 12.21
N TYR A 24 -18.45 5.87 12.29
CA TYR A 24 -17.56 7.00 12.51
C TYR A 24 -17.58 7.36 13.99
N ARG A 25 -16.41 7.32 14.63
CA ARG A 25 -16.20 7.94 15.94
C ARG A 25 -15.41 9.21 15.74
N LYS A 26 -15.72 10.24 16.52
CA LYS A 26 -14.90 11.46 16.55
C LYS A 26 -13.50 11.08 17.02
N PRO A 27 -12.45 11.25 16.20
CA PRO A 27 -11.10 11.01 16.65
C PRO A 27 -10.71 12.11 17.65
N GLU A 28 -9.89 11.76 18.64
CA GLU A 28 -9.40 12.69 19.66
C GLU A 28 -7.99 13.22 19.35
N TYR A 29 -7.31 12.58 18.41
CA TYR A 29 -5.97 12.90 17.96
C TYR A 29 -5.80 12.64 16.46
N GLU A 30 -4.80 13.28 15.88
CA GLU A 30 -4.33 13.05 14.52
C GLU A 30 -2.94 12.39 14.57
N VAL A 31 -2.71 11.43 13.68
CA VAL A 31 -1.42 10.78 13.49
C VAL A 31 -0.94 11.02 12.07
N SER A 32 0.27 11.52 11.94
CA SER A 32 0.95 11.70 10.65
C SER A 32 2.23 10.87 10.61
N SER A 33 2.51 10.28 9.46
CA SER A 33 3.75 9.54 9.21
C SER A 33 4.49 10.14 8.03
N MET A 34 5.82 10.10 8.09
CA MET A 34 6.69 10.58 7.02
C MET A 34 7.93 9.71 6.89
N LEU A 35 8.47 9.65 5.69
CA LEU A 35 9.73 8.99 5.38
C LEU A 35 10.79 10.06 5.10
N ARG A 36 12.03 9.78 5.50
CA ARG A 36 13.22 10.53 5.15
C ARG A 36 14.26 9.60 4.54
N PRO A 37 14.76 9.89 3.33
CA PRO A 37 14.38 10.98 2.42
C PRO A 37 12.89 10.99 1.98
N THR A 38 12.41 12.09 1.40
CA THR A 38 11.03 12.19 0.88
C THR A 38 10.87 11.66 -0.55
N THR A 39 11.93 11.11 -1.14
CA THR A 39 11.92 10.61 -2.51
C THR A 39 11.14 9.30 -2.60
N SER A 40 10.29 9.18 -3.62
CA SER A 40 9.39 8.03 -3.82
C SER A 40 10.09 6.74 -4.28
N HIS A 41 11.36 6.84 -4.68
CA HIS A 41 12.14 5.71 -5.19
C HIS A 41 13.53 5.71 -4.57
N TYR A 42 13.90 4.58 -3.99
CA TYR A 42 15.24 4.29 -3.52
C TYR A 42 15.86 3.27 -4.46
N CYS A 43 16.94 3.65 -5.11
CA CYS A 43 17.82 2.69 -5.74
C CYS A 43 18.91 2.39 -4.72
N HIS A 44 19.20 1.12 -4.46
CA HIS A 44 20.27 0.71 -3.56
C HIS A 44 21.52 0.38 -4.40
N PRO A 45 22.40 1.35 -4.69
CA PRO A 45 23.69 1.06 -5.30
C PRO A 45 24.71 0.55 -4.27
N THR A 46 24.55 0.88 -2.98
CA THR A 46 25.49 0.53 -1.90
C THR A 46 24.77 0.26 -0.57
N ILE A 47 25.36 -0.61 0.25
CA ILE A 47 24.79 -1.22 1.48
C ILE A 47 24.47 -0.22 2.61
N ASP A 48 24.88 1.04 2.49
CA ASP A 48 24.91 1.99 3.62
C ASP A 48 23.78 3.05 3.61
N GLU A 49 22.80 2.95 2.71
CA GLU A 49 21.65 3.87 2.69
C GLU A 49 20.50 3.36 3.59
N TYR A 50 20.04 4.22 4.51
CA TYR A 50 18.92 3.94 5.40
C TYR A 50 17.75 4.88 5.14
N VAL A 51 16.53 4.37 5.34
CA VAL A 51 15.29 5.17 5.32
C VAL A 51 14.81 5.32 6.75
N ILE A 52 14.61 6.57 7.19
CA ILE A 52 14.05 6.86 8.51
C ILE A 52 12.54 7.04 8.35
N ALA A 53 11.76 6.20 9.03
CA ALA A 53 10.34 6.44 9.24
C ALA A 53 10.14 7.23 10.53
N ALA A 54 9.31 8.28 10.47
CA ALA A 54 8.94 9.09 11.61
C ALA A 54 7.41 9.16 11.72
N CYS A 55 6.90 9.14 12.95
CA CYS A 55 5.49 9.27 13.27
C CYS A 55 5.31 10.42 14.27
N GLN A 56 4.25 11.22 14.10
CA GLN A 56 3.88 12.29 15.00
C GLN A 56 2.39 12.22 15.32
N GLY A 57 2.07 12.18 16.62
CA GLY A 57 0.71 12.29 17.14
C GLY A 57 0.43 13.66 17.76
N LYS A 58 -0.75 14.22 17.50
CA LYS A 58 -1.22 15.49 18.09
C LYS A 58 -2.65 15.36 18.58
N LEU A 59 -2.95 15.88 19.77
CA LEU A 59 -4.31 15.93 20.30
C LEU A 59 -5.08 17.08 19.64
N PHE A 60 -6.36 16.87 19.29
CA PHE A 60 -7.19 17.97 18.77
C PHE A 60 -7.50 19.03 19.83
N ALA A 61 -7.40 18.69 21.11
CA ALA A 61 -7.47 19.64 22.22
C ALA A 61 -6.21 20.53 22.35
N GLY A 62 -5.19 20.29 21.53
CA GLY A 62 -3.87 20.90 21.65
C GLY A 62 -2.90 20.01 22.45
N GLY A 63 -1.62 20.12 22.13
CA GLY A 63 -0.56 19.31 22.73
C GLY A 63 -0.13 18.10 21.88
N PHE A 64 1.01 17.52 22.25
CA PHE A 64 1.58 16.34 21.61
C PHE A 64 1.11 15.07 22.31
N LEU A 65 0.94 14.01 21.53
CA LEU A 65 0.67 12.69 22.07
C LEU A 65 2.00 12.06 22.54
N ASN A 66 2.39 12.38 23.77
CA ASN A 66 3.61 11.85 24.39
C ASN A 66 3.41 10.41 24.85
N GLU A 67 4.49 9.62 24.87
CA GLU A 67 4.52 8.24 25.42
C GLU A 67 3.49 7.27 24.81
N ALA A 68 2.98 7.56 23.61
CA ALA A 68 2.14 6.62 22.90
C ALA A 68 2.95 5.38 22.50
N ASN A 69 2.37 4.20 22.71
CA ASN A 69 2.94 2.96 22.19
C ASN A 69 2.82 2.96 20.66
N VAL A 70 3.96 2.99 19.96
CA VAL A 70 4.02 2.96 18.50
C VAL A 70 4.47 1.59 18.04
N GLN A 71 3.61 0.90 17.29
CA GLN A 71 3.94 -0.37 16.64
C GLN A 71 4.21 -0.13 15.15
N TRP A 72 5.39 -0.54 14.69
CA TRP A 72 5.77 -0.49 13.27
C TRP A 72 5.69 -1.87 12.65
N THR A 73 4.99 -1.98 11.52
CA THR A 73 4.94 -3.20 10.70
C THR A 73 5.53 -2.88 9.34
N ILE A 74 6.59 -3.60 8.96
CA ILE A 74 7.28 -3.41 7.68
C ILE A 74 6.97 -4.59 6.77
N GLY A 75 6.36 -4.32 5.62
CA GLY A 75 6.09 -5.28 4.56
C GLY A 75 6.85 -4.92 3.30
N ALA A 76 7.42 -5.93 2.63
CA ALA A 76 8.06 -5.77 1.34
C ALA A 76 7.50 -6.79 0.36
N GLU A 77 7.13 -6.32 -0.83
CA GLU A 77 6.58 -7.14 -1.89
C GLU A 77 7.25 -6.81 -3.22
N THR A 78 7.42 -7.82 -4.07
CA THR A 78 7.96 -7.60 -5.41
C THR A 78 6.86 -7.05 -6.32
N THR A 79 7.04 -5.83 -6.83
CA THR A 79 6.09 -5.18 -7.74
C THR A 79 6.72 -4.79 -9.08
N LYS A 80 5.89 -4.34 -10.02
CA LYS A 80 6.30 -3.72 -11.27
C LYS A 80 5.93 -2.25 -11.24
N PHE A 81 6.85 -1.39 -11.65
CA PHE A 81 6.63 0.06 -11.71
C PHE A 81 6.73 0.55 -13.15
N THR A 82 5.66 1.16 -13.63
CA THR A 82 5.61 1.88 -14.90
C THR A 82 5.51 3.36 -14.59
N PRO A 83 6.49 4.20 -14.96
CA PRO A 83 6.43 5.62 -14.65
C PRO A 83 5.21 6.29 -15.30
N ALA A 84 4.63 7.26 -14.59
CA ALA A 84 3.52 8.05 -15.13
C ALA A 84 3.95 8.75 -16.42
N LYS A 85 3.07 8.75 -17.44
CA LYS A 85 3.29 9.34 -18.77
C LYS A 85 4.42 8.68 -19.60
N ARG A 86 4.96 7.54 -19.17
CA ARG A 86 6.05 6.83 -19.87
C ARG A 86 5.80 5.32 -19.87
N SER A 87 4.76 4.91 -20.60
CA SER A 87 4.27 3.52 -20.65
C SER A 87 5.20 2.56 -21.41
N ASP A 88 6.18 3.09 -22.11
CA ASP A 88 7.23 2.40 -22.85
C ASP A 88 8.31 1.79 -21.94
N TYR A 89 8.37 2.17 -20.66
CA TYR A 89 9.33 1.63 -19.69
C TYR A 89 8.60 0.96 -18.52
N THR A 90 9.07 -0.24 -18.14
CA THR A 90 8.58 -0.93 -16.93
C THR A 90 9.77 -1.50 -16.18
N PHE A 91 9.85 -1.20 -14.89
CA PHE A 91 10.84 -1.71 -13.96
C PHE A 91 10.26 -2.86 -13.14
N GLY A 92 11.11 -3.83 -12.78
CA GLY A 92 10.71 -5.04 -12.05
C GLY A 92 11.01 -6.32 -12.85
N ARG A 93 10.70 -7.48 -12.27
CA ARG A 93 10.97 -8.77 -12.96
C ARG A 93 10.09 -8.89 -14.20
N ALA A 94 10.72 -8.96 -15.38
CA ALA A 94 10.04 -9.16 -16.64
C ALA A 94 9.39 -10.56 -16.66
N GLN A 95 8.06 -10.61 -16.69
CA GLN A 95 7.35 -11.84 -17.07
C GLN A 95 7.29 -11.86 -18.59
N HIS A 96 8.22 -12.57 -19.19
CA HIS A 96 8.21 -12.83 -20.62
C HIS A 96 6.92 -13.59 -21.01
N PHE A 97 6.25 -13.14 -22.09
CA PHE A 97 4.94 -13.67 -22.49
C PHE A 97 4.93 -15.20 -22.71
N PHE A 98 6.05 -15.76 -23.18
CA PHE A 98 6.20 -17.21 -23.43
C PHE A 98 6.27 -18.05 -22.14
N TRP A 99 6.60 -17.45 -20.98
CA TRP A 99 6.54 -18.12 -19.68
C TRP A 99 5.13 -18.16 -19.10
N ARG A 100 4.19 -17.35 -19.63
CA ARG A 100 2.79 -17.34 -19.20
C ARG A 100 2.03 -18.59 -19.65
N TYR A 101 2.48 -19.26 -20.72
CA TYR A 101 1.86 -20.47 -21.30
C TYR A 101 2.46 -21.79 -20.81
N ARG A 102 3.54 -21.75 -20.03
CA ARG A 102 4.30 -22.95 -19.62
C ARG A 102 4.00 -23.45 -18.21
N ASN A 103 3.22 -22.71 -17.42
CA ASN A 103 2.96 -23.00 -16.00
C ASN A 103 1.57 -23.61 -15.77
N ASN A 104 1.29 -24.78 -16.34
CA ASN A 104 0.16 -25.64 -15.93
C ASN A 104 0.58 -26.77 -14.99
N LYS A 105 1.78 -26.73 -14.41
CA LYS A 105 2.20 -27.66 -13.36
C LYS A 105 2.87 -26.90 -12.21
N SER A 106 2.25 -27.05 -11.03
CA SER A 106 2.72 -26.66 -9.69
C SER A 106 3.05 -25.17 -9.47
N HIS A 107 2.10 -24.44 -8.89
CA HIS A 107 2.26 -23.11 -8.30
C HIS A 107 3.23 -23.12 -7.10
N ARG A 108 4.54 -23.17 -7.34
CA ARG A 108 5.51 -22.67 -6.37
C ARG A 108 5.95 -21.30 -6.88
N ASN A 109 5.73 -20.26 -6.08
CA ASN A 109 6.09 -18.88 -6.42
C ASN A 109 7.62 -18.72 -6.39
N GLU A 110 8.32 -19.24 -7.41
CA GLU A 110 9.79 -19.27 -7.52
C GLU A 110 10.42 -17.86 -7.55
N ASN A 111 9.58 -16.81 -7.69
CA ASN A 111 9.98 -15.43 -7.78
C ASN A 111 9.59 -14.54 -6.59
N LYS A 112 9.02 -15.11 -5.51
CA LYS A 112 8.74 -14.34 -4.30
C LYS A 112 10.02 -14.23 -3.48
N ILE A 113 10.65 -13.05 -3.46
CA ILE A 113 11.61 -12.75 -2.41
C ILE A 113 10.78 -12.72 -1.12
N LEU A 114 11.02 -13.70 -0.24
CA LEU A 114 10.43 -13.73 1.09
C LEU A 114 11.23 -12.75 1.94
N TYR A 115 10.70 -11.54 2.07
CA TYR A 115 11.19 -10.63 3.09
C TYR A 115 10.65 -11.14 4.43
N PRO A 116 11.50 -11.46 5.40
CA PRO A 116 11.02 -11.81 6.72
C PRO A 116 10.24 -10.61 7.27
N GLU A 117 9.05 -10.84 7.83
CA GLU A 117 8.39 -9.83 8.64
C GLU A 117 9.32 -9.50 9.81
N GLN A 118 9.77 -8.26 9.86
CA GLN A 118 10.58 -7.77 10.96
C GLN A 118 9.71 -6.87 11.83
N TYR A 119 9.52 -7.31 13.07
CA TYR A 119 8.89 -6.53 14.12
C TYR A 119 9.97 -5.73 14.81
N PHE A 120 9.89 -4.41 14.73
CA PHE A 120 10.80 -3.51 15.42
C PHE A 120 10.11 -3.00 16.69
N GLN A 121 10.73 -3.23 17.84
CA GLN A 121 10.34 -2.59 19.09
C GLN A 121 11.06 -1.26 19.21
N VAL A 122 10.33 -0.22 19.59
CA VAL A 122 10.91 1.10 19.91
C VAL A 122 11.69 0.95 21.22
N ILE A 123 12.96 1.36 21.24
CA ILE A 123 13.79 1.47 22.45
C ILE A 123 13.41 2.74 23.19
#